data_AF-A0A7W5GZC0-F1
#
_entry.id   AF-A0A7W5GZC0-F1
#
_cell.length_a   1.000
_cell.length_b   1.000
_cell.length_c   1.000
_cell.angle_alpha   90.00
_cell.angle_beta   90.00
_cell.angle_gamma   90.00
#
_symmetry.space_group_name_H-M   'P 1'
#
loop_
_entity.id
_entity.type
_entity.pdbx_description
1 polymer ?
#
loop_
_entity_poly.entity_id
_entity_poly.type
_entity_poly.pdbx_seq_one_letter_code
_entity_poly.pdbx_strand_id
1 'polypeptide(L)'
;MKKLMLAALCSGLLATTAQAEERPDHFEGEAADSLAEAVTQFSETNRLLAELLAQDELSNADLGTVHRLSYTLENALAMFDAQFDTMAVDLEEVHLGSESVERERVRTHGEAYLEAAQTLVP
;
A
#
# COMPACT_ATOMS: atom_id res chain seq x y z
N MET A 1 11.89 77.73 -7.95
CA MET A 1 11.34 76.68 -8.83
C MET A 1 11.23 75.40 -8.02
N LYS A 2 10.02 74.84 -7.97
CA LYS A 2 9.68 73.56 -7.32
C LYS A 2 10.41 72.40 -8.02
N LYS A 3 10.76 71.36 -7.25
CA LYS A 3 10.44 69.92 -7.42
C LYS A 3 11.47 69.10 -6.62
N LEU A 4 11.08 68.68 -5.41
CA LEU A 4 10.65 67.31 -5.05
C LEU A 4 11.84 66.40 -4.73
N MET A 5 12.15 66.31 -3.44
CA MET A 5 13.00 65.29 -2.83
C MET A 5 12.31 63.93 -2.98
N LEU A 6 12.93 62.99 -3.67
CA LEU A 6 12.48 61.60 -3.73
C LEU A 6 13.33 60.79 -2.74
N ALA A 7 12.76 60.51 -1.56
CA ALA A 7 13.34 59.58 -0.61
C ALA A 7 13.18 58.15 -1.18
N ALA A 8 14.28 57.55 -1.63
CA ALA A 8 14.30 56.15 -2.02
C ALA A 8 14.44 55.28 -0.76
N LEU A 9 13.29 54.85 -0.22
CA LEU A 9 13.20 53.81 0.79
C LEU A 9 13.30 52.46 0.08
N CYS A 10 14.52 51.95 -0.11
CA CYS A 10 14.74 50.58 -0.55
C CYS A 10 14.52 49.63 0.63
N SER A 11 13.27 49.22 0.85
CA SER A 11 12.94 48.11 1.73
C SER A 11 13.62 46.83 1.20
N GLY A 12 14.55 46.29 1.99
CA GLY A 12 15.17 45.01 1.71
C GLY A 12 14.13 43.90 1.67
N LEU A 13 13.95 43.27 0.52
CA LEU A 13 13.31 41.96 0.44
C LEU A 13 14.27 40.96 1.11
N LEU A 14 13.96 40.59 2.35
CA LEU A 14 14.45 39.35 2.93
C LEU A 14 13.84 38.22 2.11
N ALA A 15 14.60 37.68 1.17
CA ALA A 15 14.28 36.42 0.51
C ALA A 15 14.40 35.33 1.57
N THR A 16 13.28 34.98 2.20
CA THR A 16 13.16 33.73 2.95
C THR A 16 13.30 32.60 1.95
N THR A 17 14.48 31.99 1.92
CA THR A 17 14.69 30.70 1.26
C THR A 17 13.81 29.70 1.99
N ALA A 18 12.66 29.35 1.39
CA ALA A 18 11.91 28.18 1.79
C ALA A 18 12.84 26.98 1.57
N GLN A 19 13.47 26.51 2.64
CA GLN A 19 14.14 25.21 2.64
C GLN A 19 13.02 24.20 2.38
N ALA A 20 12.99 23.63 1.18
CA ALA A 20 12.27 22.38 0.97
C ALA A 20 12.94 21.39 1.93
N GLU A 21 12.29 21.10 3.05
CA GLU A 21 12.68 20.00 3.92
C GLU A 21 12.76 18.76 3.03
N GLU A 22 13.98 18.23 2.90
CA GLU A 22 14.25 16.95 2.27
C GLU A 22 13.34 15.95 2.99
N ARG A 23 12.28 15.51 2.30
CA ARG A 23 11.31 14.59 2.88
C ARG A 23 12.10 13.35 3.27
N PRO A 24 12.04 12.90 4.54
CA PRO A 24 12.74 11.69 4.94
C PRO A 24 12.45 10.57 3.96
N ASP A 25 13.48 9.81 3.57
CA ASP A 25 13.33 8.68 2.65
C ASP A 25 12.15 7.80 3.07
N HIS A 26 11.31 7.47 2.10
CA HIS A 26 10.17 6.59 2.32
C HIS A 26 10.66 5.21 2.74
N PHE A 27 10.14 4.71 3.85
CA PHE A 27 10.32 3.31 4.22
C PHE A 27 9.54 2.45 3.22
N GLU A 28 10.16 1.44 2.60
CA GLU A 28 9.54 0.68 1.51
C GLU A 28 8.59 -0.44 1.98
N GLY A 29 8.61 -0.79 3.28
CA GLY A 29 7.90 -1.97 3.77
C GLY A 29 8.58 -3.27 3.38
N GLU A 30 8.13 -4.38 3.96
CA GLU A 30 8.55 -5.72 3.50
C GLU A 30 7.79 -6.05 2.20
N ALA A 31 8.49 -6.52 1.18
CA ALA A 31 7.86 -6.99 -0.06
C ALA A 31 7.36 -8.42 0.12
N ALA A 32 6.29 -8.79 -0.60
CA ALA A 32 5.83 -10.16 -0.70
C ALA A 32 6.04 -10.67 -2.14
N ASP A 33 6.83 -11.73 -2.30
CA ASP A 33 7.11 -12.33 -3.61
C ASP A 33 6.04 -13.36 -4.00
N SER A 34 5.12 -13.70 -3.09
CA SER A 34 4.04 -14.66 -3.33
C SER A 34 2.77 -14.36 -2.51
N LEU A 35 1.65 -14.96 -2.91
CA LEU A 35 0.37 -14.85 -2.18
C LEU A 35 0.47 -15.40 -0.74
N ALA A 36 1.14 -16.56 -0.56
CA ALA A 36 1.29 -17.17 0.76
C ALA A 36 2.15 -16.30 1.70
N GLU A 37 3.19 -15.67 1.16
CA GLU A 37 4.01 -14.71 1.89
C GLU A 37 3.20 -13.47 2.26
N ALA A 38 2.43 -12.90 1.32
CA ALA A 38 1.56 -11.77 1.58
C ALA A 38 0.51 -12.08 2.67
N VAL A 39 -0.09 -13.27 2.67
CA VAL A 39 -1.03 -13.70 3.73
C VAL A 39 -0.34 -13.77 5.09
N THR A 40 0.87 -14.33 5.14
CA THR A 40 1.66 -14.43 6.38
C THR A 40 2.01 -13.04 6.90
N GLN A 41 2.63 -12.20 6.05
CA GLN A 41 2.99 -10.82 6.38
C GLN A 41 1.77 -10.00 6.82
N PHE A 42 0.64 -10.12 6.11
CA PHE A 42 -0.59 -9.42 6.44
C PHE A 42 -1.11 -9.82 7.83
N SER A 43 -1.18 -11.11 8.12
CA SER A 43 -1.68 -11.62 9.39
C SER A 43 -0.79 -11.20 10.56
N GLU A 44 0.53 -11.42 10.44
CA GLU A 44 1.49 -11.10 11.48
C GLU A 44 1.58 -9.58 11.73
N THR A 45 1.61 -8.79 10.66
CA THR A 45 1.69 -7.32 10.76
C THR A 45 0.41 -6.72 11.34
N ASN A 46 -0.77 -7.25 10.98
CA ASN A 46 -2.02 -6.83 11.60
C ASN A 46 -2.07 -7.15 13.10
N ARG A 47 -1.52 -8.29 13.53
CA ARG A 47 -1.40 -8.60 14.97
C ARG A 47 -0.55 -7.54 15.69
N LEU A 48 0.61 -7.18 15.13
CA LEU A 48 1.48 -6.15 15.71
C LEU A 48 0.81 -4.77 15.74
N LEU A 49 0.09 -4.41 14.66
CA LEU A 49 -0.68 -3.17 14.62
C LEU A 49 -1.77 -3.17 15.70
N ALA A 50 -2.51 -4.26 15.85
CA ALA A 50 -3.55 -4.39 16.87
C ALA A 50 -2.98 -4.27 18.29
N GLU A 51 -1.80 -4.86 18.55
CA GLU A 51 -1.10 -4.73 19.84
C GLU A 51 -0.72 -3.28 20.15
N LEU A 52 -0.21 -2.53 19.16
CA LEU A 52 0.09 -1.10 19.34
C LEU A 52 -1.17 -0.28 19.60
N LEU A 53 -2.25 -0.55 18.87
CA LEU A 53 -3.52 0.18 18.98
C LEU A 53 -4.30 -0.15 20.25
N ALA A 54 -3.96 -1.22 20.97
CA ALA A 54 -4.58 -1.58 22.24
C ALA A 54 -4.05 -0.75 23.43
N GLN A 55 -3.04 0.09 23.22
CA GLN A 55 -2.51 0.99 24.25
C GLN A 55 -3.48 2.16 24.52
N ASP A 56 -3.51 2.65 25.77
CA ASP A 56 -4.36 3.79 26.15
C ASP A 56 -3.95 5.09 25.41
N GLU A 57 -2.64 5.27 25.17
CA GLU A 57 -2.07 6.39 24.43
C GLU A 57 -0.93 5.90 23.52
N LEU A 58 -0.78 6.54 22.34
CA LEU A 58 0.32 6.27 21.41
C LEU A 58 1.41 7.32 21.57
N SER A 59 2.65 6.88 21.78
CA SER A 59 3.81 7.77 21.74
C SER A 59 4.21 8.12 20.30
N ASN A 60 5.06 9.13 20.12
CA ASN A 60 5.64 9.45 18.81
C ASN A 60 6.44 8.26 18.21
N ALA A 61 7.06 7.43 19.07
CA ALA A 61 7.77 6.24 18.61
C ALA A 61 6.80 5.16 18.11
N ASP A 62 5.63 5.03 18.73
CA ASP A 62 4.57 4.12 18.29
C ASP A 62 4.03 4.56 16.93
N LEU A 63 3.78 5.86 16.73
CA LEU A 63 3.36 6.40 15.43
C LEU A 63 4.37 6.10 14.33
N GLY A 64 5.68 6.23 14.63
CA GLY A 64 6.74 5.84 13.69
C GLY A 64 6.75 4.34 13.39
N THR A 65 6.35 3.51 14.35
CA THR A 65 6.22 2.06 14.14
C THR A 65 4.98 1.72 13.32
N VAL A 66 3.82 2.30 13.63
CA VAL A 66 2.59 2.18 12.84
C VAL A 66 2.85 2.55 11.38
N HIS A 67 3.60 3.62 11.12
CA HIS A 67 3.98 4.02 9.77
C HIS A 67 4.79 2.96 9.01
N ARG A 68 5.69 2.24 9.69
CA ARG A 68 6.45 1.14 9.05
C ARG A 68 5.57 -0.08 8.81
N LEU A 69 4.72 -0.44 9.77
CA LEU A 69 3.76 -1.54 9.64
C LEU A 69 2.78 -1.27 8.49
N SER A 70 2.34 -0.02 8.30
CA SER A 70 1.41 0.33 7.21
C SER A 70 2.02 0.09 5.84
N TYR A 71 3.31 0.36 5.63
CA TYR A 71 3.97 0.05 4.35
C TYR A 71 4.00 -1.46 4.06
N THR A 72 4.33 -2.30 5.05
CA THR A 72 4.26 -3.75 4.87
C THR A 72 2.83 -4.23 4.57
N LEU A 73 1.83 -3.66 5.25
CA LEU A 73 0.42 -3.97 4.97
C LEU A 73 -0.01 -3.51 3.56
N GLU A 74 0.43 -2.34 3.11
CA GLU A 74 0.18 -1.84 1.76
C GLU A 74 0.75 -2.78 0.69
N ASN A 75 1.98 -3.28 0.88
CA ASN A 75 2.59 -4.25 -0.02
C ASN A 75 1.80 -5.57 -0.08
N ALA A 76 1.36 -6.09 1.07
CA ALA A 76 0.55 -7.29 1.11
C ALA A 76 -0.83 -7.08 0.44
N LEU A 77 -1.48 -5.94 0.68
CA LEU A 77 -2.75 -5.59 0.03
C LEU A 77 -2.60 -5.45 -1.48
N ALA A 78 -1.49 -4.88 -1.97
CA ALA A 78 -1.21 -4.78 -3.40
C ALA A 78 -1.03 -6.17 -4.05
N MET A 79 -0.38 -7.11 -3.35
CA MET A 79 -0.32 -8.51 -3.80
C MET A 79 -1.73 -9.14 -3.84
N PHE A 80 -2.56 -8.91 -2.83
CA PHE A 80 -3.94 -9.44 -2.83
C PHE A 80 -4.76 -8.91 -4.01
N ASP A 81 -4.65 -7.62 -4.34
CA ASP A 81 -5.33 -7.02 -5.49
C ASP A 81 -4.95 -7.74 -6.79
N ALA A 82 -3.65 -7.93 -7.04
CA ALA A 82 -3.15 -8.65 -8.21
C ALA A 82 -3.60 -10.12 -8.26
N GLN A 83 -3.67 -10.78 -7.09
CA GLN A 83 -4.13 -12.17 -7.00
C GLN A 83 -5.65 -12.28 -7.18
N PHE A 84 -6.44 -11.33 -6.65
CA PHE A 84 -7.88 -11.29 -6.86
C PHE A 84 -8.25 -11.10 -8.32
N ASP A 85 -7.52 -10.25 -9.06
CA ASP A 85 -7.70 -10.10 -10.50
C ASP A 85 -7.46 -11.43 -11.23
N THR A 86 -6.39 -12.15 -10.87
CA THR A 86 -6.07 -13.47 -11.44
C THR A 86 -7.16 -14.50 -11.11
N MET A 87 -7.59 -14.56 -9.85
CA MET A 87 -8.66 -15.46 -9.40
C MET A 87 -9.99 -15.19 -10.11
N ALA A 88 -10.33 -13.92 -10.34
CA ALA A 88 -11.55 -13.55 -11.06
C ALA A 88 -11.51 -14.06 -12.51
N VAL A 89 -10.36 -13.95 -13.17
CA VAL A 89 -10.15 -14.50 -14.52
C VAL A 89 -10.29 -16.02 -14.52
N ASP A 90 -9.62 -16.73 -13.61
CA ASP A 90 -9.72 -18.19 -13.54
C ASP A 90 -11.15 -18.65 -13.28
N LEU A 91 -11.87 -17.97 -12.39
CA LEU A 91 -13.27 -18.31 -12.11
C LEU A 91 -14.19 -18.05 -13.31
N GLU A 92 -13.93 -17.00 -14.09
CA GLU A 92 -14.67 -16.74 -15.34
C GLU A 92 -14.36 -17.80 -16.41
N GLU A 93 -13.11 -18.25 -16.51
CA GLU A 93 -12.74 -19.32 -17.44
C GLU A 93 -13.43 -20.65 -17.07
N VAL A 94 -13.62 -20.93 -15.78
CA VAL A 94 -14.47 -22.03 -15.30
C VAL A 94 -15.92 -21.84 -15.75
N HIS A 95 -16.47 -20.64 -15.58
CA HIS A 95 -17.85 -20.32 -16.00
C HIS A 95 -18.05 -20.55 -17.51
N LEU A 96 -17.25 -19.91 -18.35
CA LEU A 96 -17.33 -20.01 -19.81
C LEU A 96 -17.04 -21.43 -20.33
N GLY A 97 -16.06 -22.11 -19.72
CA GLY A 97 -15.74 -23.51 -20.03
C GLY A 97 -16.91 -24.44 -19.71
N SER A 98 -17.66 -24.16 -18.65
CA SER A 98 -18.86 -24.93 -18.29
C SER A 98 -20.00 -24.76 -19.30
N GLU A 99 -20.19 -23.55 -19.84
CA GLU A 99 -21.18 -23.26 -20.88
C GLU A 99 -20.84 -23.93 -22.21
N SER A 100 -19.54 -24.02 -22.51
CA SER A 100 -19.01 -24.60 -23.76
C SER A 100 -18.70 -26.10 -23.67
N VAL A 101 -18.94 -26.73 -22.51
CA VAL A 101 -18.62 -28.16 -22.23
C VAL A 101 -17.12 -28.48 -22.40
N GLU A 102 -16.25 -27.49 -22.15
CA GLU A 102 -14.79 -27.58 -22.22
C GLU A 102 -14.21 -28.12 -20.91
N ARG A 103 -14.26 -29.44 -20.74
CA ARG A 103 -13.91 -30.12 -19.48
C ARG A 103 -12.51 -29.80 -18.95
N GLU A 104 -11.54 -29.67 -19.84
CA GLU A 104 -10.16 -29.39 -19.43
C GLU A 104 -10.00 -27.96 -18.95
N ARG A 105 -10.57 -26.99 -19.67
CA ARG A 105 -10.62 -25.58 -19.27
C ARG A 105 -11.23 -25.41 -17.88
N VAL A 106 -12.38 -26.07 -17.64
CA VAL A 106 -13.03 -26.10 -16.33
C VAL A 106 -12.12 -26.66 -15.24
N ARG A 107 -11.40 -27.75 -15.52
CA ARG A 107 -10.51 -28.37 -14.53
C ARG A 107 -9.32 -27.48 -14.22
N THR A 108 -8.58 -27.05 -15.24
CA THR A 108 -7.33 -26.31 -15.07
C THR A 108 -7.55 -25.00 -14.32
N HIS A 109 -8.51 -24.17 -14.76
CA HIS A 109 -8.78 -22.90 -14.09
C HIS A 109 -9.48 -23.08 -12.74
N GLY A 110 -10.28 -24.14 -12.57
CA GLY A 110 -10.89 -24.47 -11.30
C GLY A 110 -9.87 -24.86 -10.23
N GLU A 111 -8.86 -25.65 -10.60
CA GLU A 111 -7.75 -26.02 -9.71
C GLU A 111 -6.93 -24.78 -9.32
N ALA A 112 -6.58 -23.91 -10.28
CA ALA A 112 -5.85 -22.67 -10.02
C ALA A 112 -6.62 -21.71 -9.07
N TYR A 113 -7.90 -21.47 -9.36
CA TYR A 113 -8.77 -20.66 -8.50
C TYR A 113 -8.83 -21.22 -7.07
N LEU A 114 -9.02 -22.54 -6.93
CA LEU A 114 -9.16 -23.18 -5.62
C LEU A 114 -7.87 -23.16 -4.82
N GLU A 115 -6.70 -23.27 -5.47
CA GLU A 115 -5.39 -23.15 -4.82
C GLU A 115 -5.20 -21.75 -4.22
N ALA A 116 -5.47 -20.70 -5.00
CA ALA A 116 -5.40 -19.32 -4.53
C ALA A 116 -6.43 -19.03 -3.42
N ALA A 117 -7.66 -19.51 -3.58
CA ALA A 117 -8.74 -19.32 -2.59
C ALA A 117 -8.39 -19.97 -1.24
N GLN A 118 -7.85 -21.19 -1.25
CA GLN A 118 -7.39 -21.88 -0.04
C GLN A 118 -6.19 -21.20 0.61
N THR A 119 -5.34 -20.54 -0.18
CA THR A 119 -4.21 -19.77 0.38
C THR A 119 -4.70 -18.53 1.12
N LEU A 120 -5.71 -17.83 0.60
CA LEU A 120 -6.27 -16.61 1.20
C LEU A 120 -7.15 -16.89 2.42
N VAL A 121 -7.93 -17.98 2.38
CA VAL A 121 -8.85 -18.38 3.45
C VAL A 121 -8.63 -19.87 3.76
N PRO A 122 -7.52 -20.19 4.47
CA PRO A 122 -7.17 -21.57 4.81
C PRO A 122 -8.12 -22.23 5.83
#